data_AF-A0A377MRR1-F1
#
_entry.id   AF-A0A377MRR1-F1
#
_cell.length_a   1.000
_cell.length_b   1.000
_cell.length_c   1.000
_cell.angle_alpha   90.00
_cell.angle_beta   90.00
_cell.angle_gamma   90.00
#
_symmetry.space_group_name_H-M   'P 1'
#
loop_
_entity.id
_entity.type
_entity.pdbx_description
1 polymer ?
#
loop_
_entity_poly.entity_id
_entity_poly.type
_entity_poly.pdbx_seq_one_letter_code
_entity_poly.pdbx_strand_id
1 'polypeptide(L)'
;MKDIHDNYLDQYDNIFFDNLSEFEQAWLAEKSRLSKTRDGKAMGIPEMGDYNKFSFYLPDMIRYINSWKGVNKVFTAWETQIQIQSPGGQIFNQFHPQIREKIVNNVMGLMNMVGRLMMNEETGQRGFLLKRTDQTFAKNQLDDREFALQEELFDIDGL
;
A
#
# COMPACT_ATOMS: atom_id res chain seq x y z
N MET A 1 9.64 0.75 14.18
CA MET A 1 9.80 1.94 13.31
C MET A 1 10.99 2.80 13.73
N LYS A 2 11.04 3.35 14.95
CA LYS A 2 12.20 4.15 15.42
C LYS A 2 13.52 3.37 15.38
N ASP A 3 13.51 2.13 15.84
CA ASP A 3 14.70 1.26 15.82
C ASP A 3 15.26 1.03 14.40
N ILE A 4 14.38 0.74 13.43
CA ILE A 4 14.73 0.63 12.01
C ILE A 4 15.37 1.94 11.50
N HIS A 5 14.74 3.07 11.79
CA HIS A 5 15.21 4.39 11.38
C HIS A 5 16.59 4.74 11.97
N ASP A 6 16.83 4.39 13.23
CA ASP A 6 18.04 4.84 13.93
C ASP A 6 19.23 3.91 13.69
N ASN A 7 19.01 2.62 13.40
CA ASN A 7 20.06 1.60 13.47
C ASN A 7 20.29 0.79 12.19
N TYR A 8 19.40 0.86 11.20
CA TYR A 8 19.43 -0.09 10.07
C TYR A 8 19.30 0.53 8.67
N LEU A 9 19.07 1.84 8.54
CA LEU A 9 18.83 2.44 7.21
C LEU A 9 20.05 2.40 6.29
N ASP A 10 21.25 2.37 6.84
CA ASP A 10 22.52 2.32 6.12
C ASP A 10 22.94 0.89 5.74
N GLN A 11 22.19 -0.13 6.17
CA GLN A 11 22.49 -1.54 5.93
C GLN A 11 21.74 -2.13 4.74
N TYR A 12 20.73 -1.43 4.21
CA TYR A 12 19.83 -1.97 3.18
C TYR A 12 19.52 -0.92 2.11
N ASP A 13 19.52 -1.35 0.85
CA ASP A 13 19.04 -0.51 -0.26
C ASP A 13 17.51 -0.40 -0.28
N ASN A 14 16.82 -1.45 0.17
CA ASN A 14 15.37 -1.57 0.13
C ASN A 14 14.80 -2.03 1.48
N ILE A 15 13.75 -1.38 1.96
CA ILE A 15 12.95 -1.83 3.12
C ILE A 15 11.53 -2.10 2.65
N PHE A 16 11.08 -3.34 2.87
CA PHE A 16 9.74 -3.81 2.50
C PHE A 16 8.78 -3.73 3.68
N PHE A 17 7.61 -3.14 3.43
CA PHE A 17 6.46 -3.08 4.33
C PHE A 17 5.34 -3.93 3.72
N ASP A 18 5.35 -5.22 4.07
CA ASP A 18 4.47 -6.25 3.50
C ASP A 18 3.48 -6.79 4.55
N ASN A 19 2.17 -6.55 4.45
CA ASN A 19 1.47 -5.64 3.51
C ASN A 19 0.53 -4.68 4.25
N LEU A 20 0.20 -3.57 3.59
CA LEU A 20 -0.67 -2.52 4.15
C LEU A 20 -2.11 -2.98 4.38
N SER A 21 -2.61 -3.93 3.58
CA SER A 21 -3.99 -4.46 3.69
C SER A 21 -4.18 -5.28 4.97
N GLU A 22 -3.24 -6.17 5.26
CA GLU A 22 -3.20 -6.96 6.49
C GLU A 22 -2.89 -6.06 7.69
N PHE A 23 -1.99 -5.09 7.54
CA PHE A 23 -1.72 -4.13 8.61
C PHE A 23 -2.99 -3.36 9.04
N GLU A 24 -3.83 -2.94 8.10
CA GLU A 24 -5.12 -2.33 8.41
C GLU A 24 -6.01 -3.27 9.24
N GLN A 25 -6.15 -4.52 8.81
CA GLN A 25 -6.97 -5.52 9.51
C GLN A 25 -6.44 -5.81 10.92
N ALA A 26 -5.14 -6.06 11.05
CA ALA A 26 -4.48 -6.32 12.33
C ALA A 26 -4.61 -5.13 13.29
N TRP A 27 -4.43 -3.90 12.80
CA TRP A 27 -4.56 -2.70 13.63
C TRP A 27 -5.98 -2.53 14.18
N LEU A 28 -7.00 -2.72 13.33
CA LEU A 28 -8.41 -2.63 13.73
C LEU A 28 -8.80 -3.77 14.68
N ALA A 29 -8.30 -4.99 14.43
CA ALA A 29 -8.52 -6.14 15.30
C ALA A 29 -7.93 -5.91 16.70
N GLU A 30 -6.73 -5.32 16.79
CA GLU A 30 -6.11 -5.00 18.09
C GLU A 30 -6.90 -3.93 18.85
N LYS A 31 -7.39 -2.87 18.17
CA LYS A 31 -8.30 -1.90 18.81
C LYS A 31 -9.56 -2.55 19.34
N SER A 32 -10.13 -3.48 18.58
CA SER A 32 -11.29 -4.28 19.00
C SER A 32 -11.02 -5.16 20.22
N ARG A 33 -9.81 -5.72 20.32
CA ARG A 33 -9.40 -6.53 21.48
C ARG A 33 -9.24 -5.66 22.72
N LEU A 34 -8.65 -4.47 22.59
CA LEU A 34 -8.49 -3.52 23.69
C LEU A 34 -9.83 -2.94 24.18
N SER A 35 -10.81 -2.74 23.28
CA SER A 35 -12.14 -2.28 23.68
C SER A 35 -12.93 -3.36 24.43
N LYS A 36 -12.82 -4.64 24.03
CA LYS A 36 -13.37 -5.80 24.78
C LYS A 36 -12.91 -5.81 26.23
N THR A 37 -11.63 -5.55 26.47
CA THR A 37 -11.06 -5.56 27.83
C THR A 37 -11.51 -4.40 28.71
N ARG A 38 -12.08 -3.34 28.13
CA ARG A 38 -12.40 -2.11 28.85
C ARG A 38 -13.83 -2.06 29.39
N ASP A 39 -14.81 -2.47 28.58
CA ASP A 39 -16.23 -2.21 28.89
C ASP A 39 -17.14 -3.44 28.76
N GLY A 40 -16.64 -4.61 28.32
CA GLY A 40 -17.39 -5.88 28.20
C GLY A 40 -18.57 -5.89 27.22
N LYS A 41 -18.98 -4.72 26.69
CA LYS A 41 -20.12 -4.53 25.78
C LYS A 41 -19.73 -4.51 24.31
N ALA A 42 -18.51 -4.11 23.99
CA ALA A 42 -18.00 -4.17 22.63
C ALA A 42 -17.64 -5.62 22.32
N MET A 43 -18.43 -6.30 21.48
CA MET A 43 -18.23 -7.70 21.08
C MET A 43 -17.00 -7.90 20.17
N GLY A 44 -15.97 -7.06 20.30
CA GLY A 44 -14.75 -7.11 19.49
C GLY A 44 -14.97 -6.65 18.07
N ILE A 45 -15.84 -5.65 17.92
CA ILE A 45 -16.04 -4.92 16.67
C ILE A 45 -15.29 -3.59 16.83
N PRO A 46 -14.49 -3.16 15.85
CA PRO A 46 -13.82 -1.87 15.92
C PRO A 46 -14.88 -0.76 15.94
N GLU A 47 -14.68 0.26 16.76
CA GLU A 47 -15.62 1.38 16.81
C GLU A 47 -15.42 2.31 15.60
N MET A 48 -16.47 3.05 15.22
CA MET A 48 -16.36 4.03 14.12
C MET A 48 -15.22 5.05 14.33
N GLY A 49 -14.95 5.39 15.59
CA GLY A 49 -13.83 6.24 15.97
C GLY A 49 -12.45 5.63 15.67
N ASP A 50 -12.31 4.31 15.71
CA ASP A 50 -11.03 3.64 15.42
C ASP A 50 -10.72 3.66 13.93
N TYR A 51 -11.72 3.49 13.06
CA TYR A 51 -11.54 3.70 11.61
C TYR A 51 -11.11 5.14 11.29
N ASN A 52 -11.65 6.13 12.00
CA ASN A 52 -11.24 7.52 11.82
C ASN A 52 -9.80 7.74 12.29
N LYS A 53 -9.41 7.20 13.44
CA LYS A 53 -8.01 7.24 13.91
C LYS A 53 -7.06 6.59 12.91
N PHE A 54 -7.42 5.43 12.38
CA PHE A 54 -6.62 4.73 11.37
C PHE A 54 -6.40 5.59 10.12
N SER A 55 -7.43 6.33 9.70
CA SER A 55 -7.36 7.23 8.55
C SER A 55 -6.37 8.39 8.70
N PHE A 56 -6.00 8.76 9.93
CA PHE A 56 -4.89 9.70 10.17
C PHE A 56 -3.56 8.95 10.38
N TYR A 57 -3.62 7.86 11.15
CA TYR A 57 -2.46 7.07 11.53
C TYR A 57 -1.68 6.52 10.33
N LEU A 58 -2.35 5.87 9.37
CA LEU A 58 -1.66 5.22 8.26
C LEU A 58 -0.92 6.24 7.37
N PRO A 59 -1.56 7.34 6.90
CA PRO A 59 -0.84 8.38 6.16
C PRO A 59 0.32 9.01 6.94
N ASP A 60 0.17 9.27 8.24
CA ASP A 60 1.25 9.87 9.05
C ASP A 60 2.42 8.91 9.23
N MET A 61 2.14 7.62 9.43
CA MET A 61 3.16 6.57 9.44
C MET A 61 3.92 6.53 8.11
N ILE A 62 3.21 6.52 6.99
CA ILE A 62 3.83 6.51 5.66
C ILE A 62 4.66 7.78 5.42
N ARG A 63 4.20 8.96 5.84
CA ARG A 63 4.98 10.21 5.75
C ARG A 63 6.27 10.13 6.56
N TYR A 64 6.20 9.59 7.78
CA TYR A 64 7.37 9.38 8.60
C TYR A 64 8.36 8.43 7.91
N ILE A 65 7.90 7.30 7.40
CA ILE A 65 8.73 6.35 6.64
C ILE A 65 9.34 7.00 5.39
N ASN A 66 8.55 7.75 4.63
CA ASN A 66 9.01 8.42 3.41
C ASN A 66 10.01 9.55 3.70
N SER A 67 10.09 10.05 4.94
CA SER A 67 11.09 11.03 5.35
C SER A 67 12.50 10.41 5.45
N TRP A 68 12.61 9.09 5.58
CA TRP A 68 13.87 8.36 5.69
C TRP A 68 14.69 8.49 4.39
N LYS A 69 15.97 8.81 4.55
CA LYS A 69 16.92 9.06 3.46
C LYS A 69 17.85 7.86 3.27
N GLY A 70 18.42 7.75 2.08
CA GLY A 70 19.41 6.72 1.77
C GLY A 70 18.86 5.31 1.51
N VAL A 71 17.53 5.13 1.51
CA VAL A 71 16.89 3.83 1.34
C VAL A 71 15.61 3.93 0.50
N ASN A 72 15.32 2.89 -0.27
CA ASN A 72 14.05 2.70 -0.98
C ASN A 72 13.02 2.08 -0.07
N LYS A 73 11.79 2.59 -0.11
CA LYS A 73 10.68 2.09 0.71
C LYS A 73 9.66 1.44 -0.20
N VAL A 74 9.43 0.15 0.01
CA VAL A 74 8.51 -0.64 -0.81
C VAL A 74 7.33 -1.02 0.05
N PHE A 75 6.14 -0.62 -0.37
CA PHE A 75 4.89 -0.99 0.29
C PHE A 75 4.12 -1.91 -0.63
N THR A 76 3.65 -3.03 -0.09
CA THR A 76 2.73 -3.92 -0.80
C THR A 76 1.33 -3.80 -0.22
N ALA A 77 0.35 -4.21 -0.99
CA ALA A 77 -1.05 -4.33 -0.59
C ALA A 77 -1.68 -5.42 -1.44
N TRP A 78 -2.76 -6.02 -0.94
CA TRP A 78 -3.63 -6.82 -1.78
C TRP A 78 -4.31 -5.96 -2.83
N GLU A 79 -4.90 -6.60 -3.83
CA GLU A 79 -5.63 -5.93 -4.89
C GLU A 79 -7.12 -5.89 -4.59
N THR A 80 -7.76 -4.76 -4.87
CA THR A 80 -9.21 -4.61 -4.92
C THR A 80 -9.62 -3.83 -6.17
N GLN A 81 -10.92 -3.75 -6.42
CA GLN A 81 -11.49 -2.89 -7.45
C GLN A 81 -12.32 -1.79 -6.82
N ILE A 82 -12.24 -0.58 -7.38
CA ILE A 82 -13.17 0.52 -7.06
C ILE A 82 -13.84 1.02 -8.34
N GLN A 83 -15.08 1.48 -8.21
CA GLN A 83 -15.81 2.09 -9.32
C GLN A 83 -15.36 3.53 -9.52
N ILE A 84 -14.92 3.84 -10.74
CA ILE A 84 -14.57 5.20 -11.18
C ILE A 84 -15.56 5.61 -12.26
N GLN A 85 -16.07 6.83 -12.14
CA GLN A 85 -16.88 7.45 -13.19
C GLN A 85 -16.01 8.39 -14.03
N SER A 86 -16.01 8.22 -15.35
CA SER A 86 -15.32 9.13 -16.26
C SER A 86 -16.09 10.44 -16.42
N PRO A 87 -15.45 11.51 -16.94
CA PRO A 87 -16.14 12.76 -17.25
C PRO A 87 -17.33 12.60 -18.20
N GLY A 88 -17.30 11.57 -19.07
CA GLY A 88 -18.40 11.22 -19.97
C GLY A 88 -19.52 10.40 -19.32
N GLY A 89 -19.45 10.12 -18.01
CA GLY A 89 -20.46 9.39 -17.25
C GLY A 89 -20.31 7.86 -17.30
N GLN A 90 -19.34 7.33 -18.05
CA GLN A 90 -19.08 5.89 -18.12
C GLN A 90 -18.45 5.39 -16.80
N ILE A 91 -18.96 4.28 -16.28
CA ILE A 91 -18.47 3.66 -15.06
C ILE A 91 -17.50 2.53 -15.43
N PHE A 92 -16.35 2.51 -14.78
CA PHE A 92 -15.33 1.49 -14.93
C PHE A 92 -14.89 0.96 -13.57
N ASN A 93 -14.49 -0.31 -13.52
CA ASN A 93 -13.80 -0.86 -12.36
C ASN A 93 -12.30 -0.67 -12.56
N GLN A 94 -11.66 0.03 -11.63
CA GLN A 94 -10.22 0.23 -11.61
C GLN A 94 -9.60 -0.56 -10.46
N PHE A 95 -8.53 -1.30 -10.76
CA PHE A 95 -7.69 -1.99 -9.79
C PHE A 95 -6.90 -0.99 -8.95
N HIS A 96 -6.97 -1.16 -7.63
CA HIS A 96 -6.35 -0.34 -6.61
C HIS A 96 -5.76 -1.22 -5.51
N PRO A 97 -4.78 -0.72 -4.74
CA PRO A 97 -4.40 -1.29 -3.46
C PRO A 97 -5.61 -1.44 -2.54
N GLN A 98 -5.76 -2.59 -1.89
CA GLN A 98 -6.81 -2.83 -0.90
C GLN A 98 -6.45 -2.10 0.38
N ILE A 99 -6.87 -0.85 0.44
CA ILE A 99 -6.80 0.05 1.58
C ILE A 99 -8.15 0.73 1.66
N ARG A 100 -8.59 1.13 2.86
CA ARG A 100 -9.86 1.84 3.02
C ARG A 100 -10.03 2.98 2.01
N GLU A 101 -11.18 2.99 1.33
CA GLU A 101 -11.53 3.92 0.24
C GLU A 101 -11.29 5.39 0.61
N LYS A 102 -11.57 5.76 1.87
CA LYS A 102 -11.37 7.14 2.35
C LYS A 102 -9.92 7.62 2.32
N ILE A 103 -8.94 6.71 2.29
CA ILE A 103 -7.52 7.06 2.40
C ILE A 103 -6.64 6.48 1.30
N VAL A 104 -7.11 5.51 0.51
CA VAL A 104 -6.31 4.90 -0.57
C VAL A 104 -5.72 5.93 -1.53
N ASN A 105 -6.50 6.94 -1.93
CA ASN A 105 -6.02 8.03 -2.78
C ASN A 105 -4.90 8.86 -2.12
N ASN A 106 -4.99 9.13 -0.82
CA ASN A 106 -3.94 9.82 -0.08
C ASN A 106 -2.67 8.96 0.00
N VAL A 107 -2.82 7.67 0.36
CA VAL A 107 -1.70 6.73 0.43
C VAL A 107 -0.97 6.64 -0.91
N MET A 108 -1.69 6.44 -2.02
CA MET A 108 -1.10 6.41 -3.36
C MET A 108 -0.48 7.77 -3.77
N GLY A 109 -1.06 8.89 -3.30
CA GLY A 109 -0.50 10.22 -3.49
C GLY A 109 0.87 10.40 -2.84
N LEU A 110 1.12 9.74 -1.70
CA LEU A 110 2.38 9.78 -0.97
C LEU A 110 3.49 8.95 -1.61
N MET A 111 3.17 8.07 -2.57
CA MET A 111 4.16 7.22 -3.25
C MET A 111 4.68 7.90 -4.51
N ASN A 112 5.99 7.80 -4.77
CA ASN A 112 6.56 8.24 -6.05
C ASN A 112 6.17 7.30 -7.21
N MET A 113 6.02 6.02 -6.89
CA MET A 113 5.62 4.98 -7.83
C MET A 113 4.54 4.09 -7.21
N VAL A 114 3.52 3.75 -8.00
CA VAL A 114 2.49 2.76 -7.68
C VAL A 114 2.38 1.84 -8.89
N GLY A 115 2.71 0.57 -8.70
CA GLY A 115 2.66 -0.45 -9.74
C GLY A 115 1.71 -1.59 -9.37
N ARG A 116 1.17 -2.26 -10.39
CA ARG A 116 0.31 -3.45 -10.23
C ARG A 116 1.07 -4.69 -10.66
N LEU A 117 1.22 -5.66 -9.77
CA LEU A 117 1.82 -6.96 -10.10
C LEU A 117 0.85 -7.76 -10.98
N MET A 118 1.35 -8.26 -12.12
CA MET A 118 0.63 -9.07 -13.08
C MET A 118 1.47 -10.27 -13.47
N MET A 119 0.81 -11.36 -13.87
CA MET A 119 1.45 -12.51 -14.50
C MET A 119 1.04 -12.55 -15.97
N ASN A 120 2.02 -12.69 -16.85
CA ASN A 120 1.77 -13.00 -18.25
C ASN A 120 1.41 -14.49 -18.35
N GLU A 121 0.20 -14.79 -18.83
CA GLU A 121 -0.33 -16.16 -18.86
C GLU A 121 0.42 -17.09 -19.83
N GLU A 122 1.03 -16.54 -20.88
CA GLU A 122 1.73 -17.32 -21.90
C GLU A 122 3.14 -17.72 -21.45
N THR A 123 3.86 -16.78 -20.83
CA THR A 123 5.26 -16.95 -20.42
C THR A 123 5.40 -17.37 -18.96
N GLY A 124 4.34 -17.21 -18.15
CA GLY A 124 4.38 -17.38 -16.70
C GLY A 124 5.17 -16.29 -15.96
N GLN A 125 5.73 -15.32 -16.69
CA GLN A 125 6.56 -14.27 -16.10
C GLN A 125 5.71 -13.25 -15.34
N ARG A 126 6.26 -12.74 -14.25
CA ARG A 126 5.63 -11.72 -13.41
C ARG A 126 6.28 -10.36 -13.64
N GLY A 127 5.47 -9.33 -13.72
CA GLY A 127 5.92 -7.95 -13.92
C GLY A 127 4.95 -6.94 -13.33
N PHE A 128 5.41 -5.71 -13.24
CA PHE A 128 4.64 -4.60 -12.73
C PHE A 128 4.19 -3.69 -13.86
N LEU A 129 2.87 -3.40 -13.92
CA LEU A 129 2.36 -2.31 -14.74
C LEU A 129 2.59 -0.99 -14.02
N LEU A 130 3.31 -0.07 -14.66
CA LEU A 130 3.68 1.24 -14.12
C LEU A 130 2.92 2.40 -14.80
N LYS A 131 2.21 2.11 -15.90
CA LYS A 131 1.38 3.07 -16.62
C LYS A 131 -0.10 2.95 -16.26
N ARG A 132 -0.73 4.10 -16.01
CA ARG A 132 -2.16 4.22 -15.75
C ARG A 132 -2.97 3.78 -16.95
N THR A 133 -4.03 3.01 -16.70
CA THR A 133 -5.08 2.68 -17.68
C THR A 133 -6.45 2.94 -17.08
N ASP A 134 -7.52 2.80 -17.87
CA ASP A 134 -8.89 2.88 -17.34
C ASP A 134 -9.14 1.82 -16.25
N GLN A 135 -8.48 0.66 -16.39
CA GLN A 135 -8.64 -0.47 -15.47
C GLN A 135 -7.59 -0.51 -14.37
N THR A 136 -6.43 0.13 -14.48
CA THR A 136 -5.37 0.04 -13.48
C THR A 136 -4.93 1.42 -13.03
N PHE A 137 -5.02 1.66 -11.72
CA PHE A 137 -4.31 2.78 -11.13
C PHE A 137 -2.82 2.44 -11.10
N ALA A 138 -2.03 3.22 -11.83
CA ALA A 138 -0.58 3.19 -11.72
C ALA A 138 -0.05 4.61 -11.83
N LYS A 139 1.13 4.81 -11.26
CA LYS A 139 1.80 6.11 -11.15
C LYS A 139 3.29 5.84 -11.22
N ASN A 140 4.01 6.55 -12.08
CA ASN A 140 5.46 6.56 -12.10
C ASN A 140 5.91 8.02 -12.21
N GLN A 141 6.56 8.53 -11.17
CA GLN A 141 7.14 9.88 -11.14
C GLN A 141 8.67 9.87 -11.27
N LEU A 142 9.27 8.68 -11.42
CA LEU A 142 10.71 8.50 -11.42
C LEU A 142 11.26 8.50 -12.85
N ASP A 143 10.55 7.88 -13.78
CA ASP A 143 10.92 7.77 -15.19
C ASP A 143 9.71 7.47 -16.09
N ASP A 144 9.96 7.20 -17.37
CA ASP A 144 8.93 6.97 -18.41
C ASP A 144 8.60 5.48 -18.65
N ARG A 145 9.07 4.55 -17.80
CA ARG A 145 8.77 3.11 -17.98
C ARG A 145 7.30 2.84 -17.77
N GLU A 146 6.71 2.07 -18.69
CA GLU A 146 5.31 1.64 -18.64
C GLU A 146 5.13 0.28 -17.94
N PHE A 147 6.19 -0.53 -17.93
CA PHE A 147 6.26 -1.82 -17.27
C PHE A 147 7.68 -2.07 -16.73
N ALA A 148 7.82 -2.99 -15.79
CA ALA A 148 9.11 -3.54 -15.38
C ALA A 148 8.95 -4.98 -14.88
N LEU A 149 9.95 -5.84 -15.14
CA LEU A 149 10.03 -7.16 -14.53
C LEU A 149 10.41 -7.03 -13.05
N GLN A 150 10.15 -8.09 -12.26
CA GLN A 150 10.50 -8.07 -10.84
C GLN A 150 12.01 -7.87 -10.62
N GLU A 151 12.82 -8.54 -11.42
CA GLU A 151 14.30 -8.48 -11.40
C GLU A 151 14.87 -7.12 -11.84
N GLU A 152 14.09 -6.29 -12.54
CA GLU A 152 14.50 -4.94 -12.97
C GLU A 152 14.24 -3.88 -11.90
N LEU A 153 13.37 -4.17 -10.93
CA LEU A 153 13.01 -3.26 -9.84
C LEU A 153 13.68 -3.62 -8.53
N PHE A 154 13.95 -4.90 -8.32
CA PHE A 154 14.56 -5.41 -7.10
C PHE A 154 15.71 -6.32 -7.48
N ASP A 155 16.89 -5.97 -7.00
CA ASP A 155 18.00 -6.90 -6.94
C ASP A 155 17.71 -7.90 -5.81
N ILE A 156 17.45 -9.15 -6.18
CA ILE A 156 17.21 -10.25 -5.24
C ILE A 156 18.43 -11.19 -5.29
N ASP A 157 19.64 -10.64 -5.22
CA ASP A 157 20.84 -11.43 -4.99
C ASP A 157 20.81 -11.97 -3.55
N GLY A 158 20.34 -13.22 -3.39
CA GLY A 158 20.30 -13.90 -2.09
C GLY A 158 19.39 -15.12 -1.96
N LEU A 159 18.91 -15.72 -3.05
CA LEU A 159 18.26 -17.04 -3.05
C LEU A 159 19.25 -18.16 -3.39
#